data_AF-A0A3E0R1Q2-F1
#
_entry.id   AF-A0A3E0R1Q2-F1
#
_cell.length_a   1.000
_cell.length_b   1.000
_cell.length_c   1.000
_cell.angle_alpha   90.00
_cell.angle_beta   90.00
_cell.angle_gamma   90.00
#
_symmetry.space_group_name_H-M   'P 1'
#
loop_
_entity.id
_entity.type
_entity.pdbx_description
1 polymer ?
#
loop_
_entity_poly.entity_id
_entity_poly.type
_entity_poly.pdbx_seq_one_letter_code
_entity_poly.pdbx_strand_id
1 'polypeptide(L)'
;MKFSINGTRRGLGQALEKKYGNVDLEDCDVFINCKHETQLDMLYKAADMGKRIINIGSHASDYTYRNRYSVEKKALREANHQLFSARINTTIINFGYFDTPRAAHYHGEKMDLNYCINLIEWILEQPYRVKEITVAA
;
A
#
# COMPACT_ATOMS: atom_id res chain seq x y z
N MET A 1 -13.76 10.10 7.85
CA MET A 1 -12.57 9.23 7.95
C MET A 1 -11.36 10.07 7.66
N LYS A 2 -10.42 10.16 8.60
CA LYS A 2 -9.15 10.89 8.47
C LYS A 2 -8.06 9.93 7.99
N PHE A 3 -7.19 10.40 7.10
CA PHE A 3 -6.15 9.60 6.48
C PHE A 3 -4.77 10.12 6.84
N SER A 4 -3.86 9.20 7.15
CA SER A 4 -2.42 9.46 7.13
C SER A 4 -1.79 8.68 5.98
N ILE A 5 -1.03 9.36 5.16
CA ILE A 5 -0.45 8.83 3.93
C ILE A 5 1.02 9.21 3.92
N ASN A 6 1.91 8.23 3.89
CA ASN A 6 3.33 8.49 3.71
C ASN A 6 3.71 8.43 2.22
N GLY A 7 4.90 8.93 1.86
CA GLY A 7 5.38 8.85 0.48
C GLY A 7 4.59 9.71 -0.52
N THR A 8 4.10 10.87 -0.09
CA THR A 8 3.18 11.73 -0.87
C THR A 8 3.86 12.67 -1.87
N ARG A 9 5.19 12.62 -1.98
CA ARG A 9 5.94 13.51 -2.89
C ARG A 9 5.53 13.39 -4.36
N ARG A 10 5.10 12.21 -4.82
CA ARG A 10 4.73 11.94 -6.23
C ARG A 10 3.90 10.65 -6.39
N GLY A 11 3.26 10.49 -7.55
CA GLY A 11 2.58 9.24 -7.93
C GLY A 11 1.36 8.95 -7.08
N LEU A 12 1.15 7.68 -6.73
CA LEU A 12 -0.04 7.25 -5.98
C LEU A 12 -0.20 7.96 -4.63
N GLY A 13 0.86 8.09 -3.84
CA GLY A 13 0.79 8.78 -2.54
C GLY A 13 0.32 10.23 -2.68
N GLN A 14 0.83 10.95 -3.69
CA GLN A 14 0.42 12.34 -3.96
C GLN A 14 -1.05 12.42 -4.38
N ALA A 15 -1.49 11.51 -5.25
CA ALA A 15 -2.86 11.49 -5.74
C ALA A 15 -3.85 11.19 -4.60
N LEU A 16 -3.49 10.27 -3.69
CA LEU A 16 -4.29 9.96 -2.51
C LEU A 16 -4.32 11.12 -1.51
N GLU A 17 -3.20 11.79 -1.26
CA GLU A 17 -3.15 12.99 -0.40
C GLU A 17 -4.03 14.11 -0.97
N LYS A 18 -3.99 14.34 -2.29
CA LYS A 18 -4.87 15.32 -2.94
C LYS A 18 -6.36 14.97 -2.78
N LYS A 19 -6.69 13.67 -2.77
CA LYS A 19 -8.07 13.17 -2.70
C LYS A 19 -8.62 13.17 -1.27
N TYR A 20 -7.84 12.71 -0.29
CA TYR A 20 -8.31 12.47 1.07
C TYR A 20 -7.77 13.45 2.11
N GLY A 21 -6.83 14.30 1.74
CA GLY A 21 -6.00 15.05 2.68
C GLY A 21 -4.96 14.15 3.34
N ASN A 22 -4.24 14.69 4.31
CA ASN A 22 -3.20 13.97 5.03
C ASN A 22 -3.02 14.59 6.42
N VAL A 23 -3.37 13.84 7.46
CA VAL A 23 -3.14 14.20 8.86
C VAL A 23 -2.03 13.33 9.45
N ASP A 24 -1.56 13.68 10.64
CA ASP A 24 -0.61 12.87 11.38
C ASP A 24 -1.17 11.49 11.70
N LEU A 25 -0.30 10.49 11.84
CA LEU A 25 -0.67 9.09 12.03
C LEU A 25 -1.56 8.93 13.28
N GLU A 26 -1.22 9.66 14.33
CA GLU A 26 -1.90 9.67 15.62
C GLU A 26 -3.37 10.11 15.47
N ASP A 27 -3.66 11.04 14.56
CA ASP A 27 -4.98 11.64 14.32
C ASP A 27 -5.81 10.93 13.23
N CYS A 28 -5.23 9.96 12.53
CA CYS A 28 -5.91 9.26 11.43
C CYS A 28 -6.76 8.08 11.89
N ASP A 29 -7.76 7.73 11.09
CA ASP A 29 -8.52 6.48 11.19
C ASP A 29 -7.87 5.39 10.31
N VAL A 30 -7.35 5.80 9.16
CA VAL A 30 -6.73 4.92 8.15
C VAL A 30 -5.33 5.41 7.82
N PHE A 31 -4.37 4.48 7.87
CA PHE A 31 -3.02 4.69 7.40
C PHE A 31 -2.80 4.00 6.04
N ILE A 32 -2.39 4.77 5.03
CA ILE A 32 -1.99 4.25 3.72
C ILE A 32 -0.47 4.31 3.58
N ASN A 33 0.15 3.13 3.54
CA ASN A 33 1.59 2.94 3.63
C ASN A 33 2.21 2.80 2.22
N CYS A 34 2.53 3.93 1.58
CA CYS A 34 3.14 4.02 0.25
C CYS A 34 4.67 4.15 0.25
N LYS A 35 5.32 4.52 1.37
CA LYS A 35 6.75 4.83 1.43
C LYS A 35 7.60 3.58 1.64
N HIS A 36 8.25 3.13 0.56
CA HIS A 36 9.05 1.91 0.52
C HIS A 36 10.11 1.84 1.64
N GLU A 37 10.85 2.91 1.90
CA GLU A 37 12.03 2.86 2.77
C GLU A 37 11.70 2.57 4.25
N THR A 38 10.49 2.93 4.70
CA THR A 38 10.06 2.83 6.10
C THR A 38 8.82 1.95 6.26
N GLN A 39 8.51 1.15 5.24
CA GLN A 39 7.21 0.47 5.12
C GLN A 39 6.96 -0.54 6.24
N LEU A 40 7.97 -1.30 6.67
CA LEU A 40 7.84 -2.28 7.76
C LEU A 40 7.61 -1.59 9.12
N ASP A 41 8.46 -0.65 9.48
CA ASP A 41 8.39 0.03 10.78
C ASP A 41 7.07 0.79 10.93
N MET A 42 6.63 1.46 9.87
CA MET A 42 5.36 2.19 9.87
C MET A 42 4.15 1.25 9.93
N LEU A 43 4.23 0.04 9.36
CA LEU A 43 3.18 -0.97 9.48
C LEU A 43 3.00 -1.38 10.94
N TYR A 44 4.08 -1.74 11.64
CA TYR A 44 3.99 -2.10 13.06
C TYR A 44 3.56 -0.92 13.93
N LYS A 45 4.13 0.27 13.71
CA LYS A 45 3.72 1.48 14.44
C LYS A 45 2.21 1.75 14.30
N ALA A 46 1.67 1.68 13.08
CA ALA A 46 0.25 1.90 12.84
C ALA A 46 -0.62 0.76 13.43
N ALA A 47 -0.12 -0.47 13.45
CA ALA A 47 -0.82 -1.62 14.04
C ALA A 47 -0.92 -1.49 15.56
N ASP A 48 0.17 -1.09 16.24
CA ASP A 48 0.21 -0.84 17.68
C ASP A 48 -0.74 0.28 18.10
N MET A 49 -0.96 1.26 17.20
CA MET A 49 -1.92 2.34 17.38
C MET A 49 -3.37 1.97 17.01
N GLY A 50 -3.64 0.72 16.67
CA GLY A 50 -4.99 0.23 16.33
C GLY A 50 -5.57 0.82 15.05
N LYS A 51 -4.72 1.32 14.13
CA LYS A 51 -5.18 1.93 12.88
C LYS A 51 -5.68 0.86 11.91
N ARG A 52 -6.59 1.25 11.01
CA ARG A 52 -6.83 0.49 9.78
C ARG A 52 -5.70 0.79 8.80
N ILE A 53 -5.13 -0.24 8.16
CA ILE A 53 -3.88 -0.09 7.39
C ILE A 53 -4.06 -0.63 5.98
N ILE A 54 -3.66 0.15 4.99
CA ILE A 54 -3.54 -0.30 3.58
C ILE A 54 -2.08 -0.18 3.16
N ASN A 55 -1.42 -1.31 2.96
CA ASN A 55 -0.04 -1.41 2.50
C ASN A 55 0.03 -1.42 0.98
N ILE A 56 0.86 -0.54 0.39
CA ILE A 56 1.17 -0.58 -1.03
C ILE A 56 2.36 -1.51 -1.27
N GLY A 57 2.02 -2.77 -1.53
CA GLY A 57 2.93 -3.85 -1.88
C GLY A 57 3.38 -3.80 -3.34
N SER A 58 3.82 -4.94 -3.86
CA SER A 58 4.18 -5.07 -5.28
C SER A 58 4.11 -6.53 -5.71
N HIS A 59 3.64 -6.76 -6.94
CA HIS A 59 3.73 -8.06 -7.60
C HIS A 59 5.18 -8.55 -7.71
N ALA A 60 6.16 -7.65 -7.66
CA ALA A 60 7.58 -7.98 -7.57
C ALA A 60 7.92 -8.92 -6.40
N SER A 61 7.10 -8.96 -5.34
CA SER A 61 7.30 -9.82 -4.17
C SER A 61 7.33 -11.33 -4.48
N ASP A 62 6.81 -11.75 -5.64
CA ASP A 62 6.89 -13.14 -6.11
C ASP A 62 8.23 -13.46 -6.83
N TYR A 63 9.07 -12.45 -7.07
CA TYR A 63 10.33 -12.57 -7.81
C TYR A 63 11.54 -12.17 -6.95
N THR A 64 11.60 -12.66 -5.71
CA THR A 64 12.67 -12.35 -4.73
C THR A 64 14.09 -12.65 -5.22
N TYR A 65 14.25 -13.55 -6.19
CA TYR A 65 15.53 -13.86 -6.82
C TYR A 65 16.08 -12.73 -7.70
N ARG A 66 15.29 -11.71 -8.06
CA ARG A 66 15.70 -10.66 -9.01
C ARG A 66 16.46 -9.50 -8.39
N ASN A 67 16.01 -9.03 -7.22
CA ASN A 67 16.56 -7.82 -6.60
C ASN A 67 16.12 -7.67 -5.15
N ARG A 68 16.86 -6.82 -4.42
CA ARG A 68 16.57 -6.44 -3.03
C ARG A 68 15.17 -5.87 -2.84
N TYR A 69 14.68 -5.05 -3.78
CA TYR A 69 13.34 -4.48 -3.72
C TYR A 69 12.25 -5.56 -3.62
N SER A 70 12.39 -6.65 -4.37
CA SER A 70 11.46 -7.78 -4.38
C SER A 70 11.45 -8.50 -3.03
N VAL A 71 12.62 -8.69 -2.40
CA VAL A 71 12.76 -9.25 -1.05
C VAL A 71 12.09 -8.35 -0.01
N GLU A 72 12.32 -7.04 -0.06
CA GLU A 72 11.71 -6.08 0.86
C GLU A 72 10.18 -6.03 0.73
N LYS A 73 9.65 -6.12 -0.50
CA LYS A 73 8.21 -6.23 -0.74
C LYS A 73 7.63 -7.55 -0.25
N LYS A 74 8.36 -8.66 -0.35
CA LYS A 74 7.96 -9.93 0.25
C LYS A 74 7.94 -9.84 1.78
N ALA A 75 8.93 -9.20 2.40
CA ALA A 75 8.93 -8.95 3.85
C ALA A 75 7.70 -8.14 4.30
N LEU A 76 7.32 -7.10 3.56
CA LEU A 76 6.10 -6.34 3.86
C LEU A 76 4.84 -7.20 3.75
N ARG A 77 4.76 -8.08 2.75
CA ARG A 77 3.64 -9.00 2.55
C ARG A 77 3.53 -10.02 3.68
N GLU A 78 4.66 -10.56 4.14
CA GLU A 78 4.69 -11.48 5.29
C GLU A 78 4.31 -10.77 6.60
N ALA A 79 4.79 -9.54 6.84
CA ALA A 79 4.39 -8.75 8.00
C ALA A 79 2.88 -8.43 7.99
N ASN A 80 2.33 -8.09 6.81
CA ASN A 80 0.88 -7.92 6.64
C ASN A 80 0.12 -9.22 6.96
N HIS A 81 0.60 -10.38 6.48
CA HIS A 81 0.00 -11.67 6.78
C HIS A 81 0.01 -11.97 8.28
N GLN A 82 1.13 -11.73 8.97
CA GLN A 82 1.26 -11.92 10.42
C GLN A 82 0.23 -11.07 11.17
N LEU A 83 0.18 -9.76 10.90
CA LEU A 83 -0.72 -8.83 11.58
C LEU A 83 -2.20 -9.11 11.25
N PHE A 84 -2.52 -9.43 10.00
CA PHE A 84 -3.88 -9.83 9.63
C PHE A 84 -4.33 -11.07 10.41
N SER A 85 -3.45 -12.06 10.56
CA SER A 85 -3.71 -13.28 11.32
C SER A 85 -3.91 -12.98 12.81
N ALA A 86 -3.18 -12.00 13.33
CA ALA A 86 -3.36 -11.40 14.66
C ALA A 86 -4.59 -10.48 14.78
N ARG A 87 -5.55 -10.57 13.85
CA ARG A 87 -6.82 -9.83 13.83
C ARG A 87 -6.70 -8.31 13.61
N ILE A 88 -5.52 -7.79 13.27
CA ILE A 88 -5.37 -6.38 12.87
C ILE A 88 -6.07 -6.12 11.54
N ASN A 89 -6.66 -4.93 11.38
CA ASN A 89 -7.34 -4.52 10.15
C ASN A 89 -6.34 -3.98 9.13
N THR A 90 -5.56 -4.88 8.55
CA THR A 90 -4.53 -4.56 7.56
C THR A 90 -4.80 -5.27 6.23
N THR A 91 -4.57 -4.57 5.14
CA THR A 91 -4.67 -5.09 3.76
C THR A 91 -3.37 -4.76 3.03
N ILE A 92 -2.87 -5.66 2.19
CA ILE A 92 -1.79 -5.34 1.24
C ILE A 92 -2.29 -5.46 -0.20
N ILE A 93 -1.96 -4.45 -1.01
CA ILE A 93 -2.23 -4.44 -2.45
C ILE A 93 -0.91 -4.59 -3.20
N ASN A 94 -0.74 -5.70 -3.92
CA ASN A 94 0.44 -5.99 -4.70
C ASN A 94 0.23 -5.55 -6.14
N PHE A 95 0.54 -4.28 -6.44
CA PHE A 95 0.44 -3.76 -7.79
C PHE A 95 1.58 -4.26 -8.69
N GLY A 96 1.23 -4.57 -9.94
CA GLY A 96 2.13 -4.58 -11.10
C GLY A 96 2.53 -3.16 -11.51
N TYR A 97 2.91 -2.96 -12.77
CA TYR A 97 3.22 -1.62 -13.26
C TYR A 97 1.95 -0.79 -13.44
N PHE A 98 2.00 0.47 -13.02
CA PHE A 98 0.93 1.46 -13.23
C PHE A 98 1.53 2.84 -13.50
N ASP A 99 0.76 3.70 -14.14
CA ASP A 99 1.27 4.94 -14.72
C ASP A 99 1.64 5.96 -13.65
N THR A 100 2.95 6.04 -13.38
CA THR A 100 3.55 7.02 -12.48
C THR A 100 4.94 7.39 -12.98
N PRO A 101 5.49 8.56 -12.58
CA PRO A 101 6.87 8.93 -12.93
C PRO A 101 7.93 7.91 -12.49
N ARG A 102 7.66 7.07 -11.49
CA ARG A 102 8.60 6.03 -11.04
C ARG A 102 8.65 4.85 -12.03
N ALA A 103 7.58 4.59 -12.75
CA ALA A 103 7.47 3.53 -13.75
C ALA A 103 7.79 4.00 -15.18
N ALA A 104 8.33 5.21 -15.36
CA ALA A 104 8.65 5.75 -16.69
C ALA A 104 9.65 4.88 -17.49
N HIS A 105 10.53 4.16 -16.80
CA HIS A 105 11.51 3.24 -17.39
C HIS A 105 10.89 1.96 -17.97
N TYR A 106 9.63 1.64 -17.66
CA TYR A 106 8.94 0.46 -18.17
C TYR A 106 8.13 0.83 -19.41
N HIS A 107 8.21 0.01 -20.46
CA HIS A 107 7.57 0.28 -21.76
C HIS A 107 6.42 -0.70 -22.10
N GLY A 108 6.15 -1.68 -21.24
CA GLY A 108 5.00 -2.57 -21.39
C GLY A 108 3.69 -1.94 -20.89
N GLU A 109 2.65 -2.75 -20.83
CA GLU A 109 1.32 -2.33 -20.38
C GLU A 109 1.33 -1.86 -18.92
N LYS A 110 0.67 -0.73 -18.66
CA LYS A 110 0.59 -0.14 -17.32
C LYS A 110 -0.87 0.06 -16.96
N MET A 111 -1.23 -0.30 -15.74
CA MET A 111 -2.54 0.05 -15.20
C MET A 111 -2.66 1.57 -15.06
N ASP A 112 -3.88 2.07 -15.21
CA ASP A 112 -4.20 3.47 -14.94
C ASP A 112 -4.06 3.80 -13.45
N LEU A 113 -3.64 5.03 -13.14
CA LEU A 113 -3.51 5.47 -11.75
C LEU A 113 -4.87 5.54 -11.04
N ASN A 114 -5.94 5.93 -11.73
CA ASN A 114 -7.27 5.98 -11.13
C ASN A 114 -7.80 4.58 -10.85
N TYR A 115 -7.47 3.58 -11.67
CA TYR A 115 -7.78 2.18 -11.34
C TYR A 115 -7.19 1.79 -9.96
N CYS A 116 -5.93 2.15 -9.71
CA CYS A 116 -5.27 1.87 -8.42
C CYS A 116 -5.95 2.60 -7.25
N ILE A 117 -6.41 3.85 -7.46
CA ILE A 117 -7.16 4.62 -6.46
C ILE A 117 -8.53 3.99 -6.20
N ASN A 118 -9.27 3.61 -7.24
CA ASN A 118 -10.59 2.99 -7.13
C ASN A 118 -10.51 1.64 -6.42
N LEU A 119 -9.43 0.88 -6.59
CA LEU A 119 -9.21 -0.37 -5.85
C LEU A 119 -9.02 -0.11 -4.35
N ILE A 120 -8.34 0.97 -3.97
CA ILE A 120 -8.21 1.39 -2.56
C ILE A 120 -9.59 1.77 -2.01
N GLU A 121 -10.42 2.48 -2.77
CA GLU A 121 -11.80 2.82 -2.38
C GLU A 121 -12.65 1.57 -2.18
N TRP A 122 -12.59 0.64 -3.13
CA TRP A 122 -13.29 -0.62 -3.00
C TRP A 122 -12.88 -1.37 -1.72
N ILE A 123 -11.59 -1.41 -1.38
CA ILE A 123 -11.11 -1.99 -0.10
C ILE A 123 -11.72 -1.24 1.09
N LEU A 124 -11.71 0.09 1.06
CA LEU A 124 -12.25 0.92 2.14
C LEU A 124 -13.73 0.66 2.40
N GLU A 125 -14.51 0.36 1.35
CA GLU A 125 -15.94 0.07 1.39
C GLU A 125 -16.28 -1.35 1.84
N GLN A 126 -15.31 -2.27 1.91
CA GLN A 126 -15.61 -3.66 2.27
C GLN A 126 -16.09 -3.78 3.73
N PRO A 127 -17.21 -4.52 3.98
CA PRO A 127 -17.70 -4.78 5.34
C PRO A 127 -16.85 -5.82 6.09
N TYR A 128 -16.00 -6.56 5.37
CA TYR A 128 -15.12 -7.59 5.92
C TYR A 128 -13.65 -7.23 5.67
N ARG A 129 -12.74 -7.80 6.48
CA ARG A 129 -11.30 -7.57 6.33
C ARG A 129 -10.77 -8.27 5.09
N VAL A 130 -10.19 -7.50 4.17
CA VAL A 130 -9.46 -8.00 3.01
C VAL A 130 -8.00 -8.19 3.39
N LYS A 131 -7.44 -9.39 3.25
CA LYS A 131 -6.03 -9.64 3.58
C LYS A 131 -5.09 -9.08 2.53
N GLU A 132 -5.34 -9.45 1.28
CA GLU A 132 -4.39 -9.30 0.19
C GLU A 132 -5.11 -9.27 -1.16
N ILE A 133 -4.66 -8.40 -2.06
CA ILE A 133 -5.05 -8.38 -3.47
C ILE A 133 -3.77 -8.21 -4.31
N THR A 134 -3.68 -8.92 -5.42
CA THR A 134 -2.63 -8.72 -6.44
C THR A 134 -3.31 -8.36 -7.75
N VAL A 135 -2.88 -7.27 -8.39
CA VAL A 135 -3.38 -6.85 -9.71
C VAL A 135 -2.22 -6.37 -10.57
N ALA A 136 -2.17 -6.81 -11.81
CA ALA A 136 -1.18 -6.44 -12.80
C ALA A 136 -1.84 -6.32 -14.18
N ALA A 137 -1.22 -5.54 -15.06
CA ALA A 137 -1.48 -5.54 -16.49
C ALA A 137 -0.75 -6.71 -17.16
#